data_AF-A0A441BQ18-F1
#
_entry.id   AF-A0A441BQ18-F1
#
_cell.length_a   1.000
_cell.length_b   1.000
_cell.length_c   1.000
_cell.angle_alpha   90.00
_cell.angle_beta   90.00
_cell.angle_gamma   90.00
#
_symmetry.space_group_name_H-M   'P 1'
#
loop_
_entity.id
_entity.type
_entity.pdbx_description
1 polymer ?
#
loop_
_entity_poly.entity_id
_entity_poly.type
_entity_poly.pdbx_seq_one_letter_code
_entity_poly.pdbx_strand_id
1 'polypeptide(L)'
;AIIAESEIWPMTILELGARRVPQVLVNGRLSDRSFKSWKKRANIAEALFENLAHVVAQSDVDGERFLSLGARPVTVSGNLKVDTTPPPA
;
A
#
# COMPACT_ATOMS: atom_id res chain seq x y z
N ALA A 1 -1.20 -7.57 10.78
CA ALA A 1 -0.76 -6.19 11.06
C ALA A 1 -1.49 -5.23 10.14
N ILE A 2 -1.76 -4.01 10.61
CA ILE A 2 -2.33 -2.93 9.79
C ILE A 2 -1.26 -1.85 9.65
N ILE A 3 -1.00 -1.44 8.42
CA ILE A 3 -0.08 -0.38 8.04
C ILE A 3 -0.91 0.71 7.37
N ALA A 4 -0.59 1.98 7.56
CA ALA A 4 -1.37 3.08 6.99
C ALA A 4 -0.57 3.94 6.01
N GLU A 5 -1.28 4.49 5.02
CA GLU A 5 -0.78 5.55 4.13
C GLU A 5 0.45 5.17 3.30
N SER A 6 1.60 5.77 3.60
CA SER A 6 2.85 5.60 2.87
C SER A 6 3.94 4.94 3.73
N GLU A 7 3.55 4.29 4.82
CA GLU A 7 4.45 3.62 5.77
C GLU A 7 4.99 2.28 5.26
N ILE A 8 5.75 2.33 4.16
CA ILE A 8 6.39 1.15 3.59
C ILE A 8 7.73 0.92 4.31
N TRP A 9 7.73 0.05 5.31
CA TRP A 9 8.90 -0.34 6.09
C TRP A 9 9.41 -1.71 5.64
N PRO A 10 10.45 -1.81 4.78
CA PRO A 10 10.77 -3.06 4.10
C PRO A 10 11.10 -4.20 5.06
N MET A 11 11.90 -3.93 6.09
CA MET A 11 12.27 -4.95 7.09
C MET A 11 11.06 -5.45 7.87
N THR A 12 10.14 -4.56 8.26
CA THR A 12 8.91 -4.95 8.97
C THR A 12 8.05 -5.85 8.10
N ILE A 13 7.85 -5.48 6.83
CA ILE A 13 7.03 -6.25 5.88
C ILE A 13 7.61 -7.64 5.67
N LEU A 14 8.94 -7.73 5.47
CA LEU A 14 9.62 -9.02 5.26
C LEU A 14 9.60 -9.89 6.52
N GLU A 15 9.84 -9.34 7.70
CA GLU A 15 9.81 -10.09 8.96
C GLU A 15 8.42 -10.63 9.30
N LEU A 16 7.37 -9.83 9.07
CA LEU A 16 5.99 -10.29 9.23
C LEU A 16 5.63 -11.36 8.19
N GLY A 17 6.06 -11.19 6.94
CA GLY A 17 5.89 -12.18 5.87
C GLY A 17 6.57 -13.52 6.19
N ALA A 18 7.81 -13.49 6.67
CA ALA A 18 8.56 -14.68 7.11
C ALA A 18 7.87 -15.43 8.25
N ARG A 19 7.17 -14.70 9.13
CA ARG A 19 6.35 -15.25 10.22
C ARG A 19 4.93 -15.61 9.80
N ARG A 20 4.59 -15.48 8.51
CA ARG A 20 3.26 -15.71 7.94
C ARG A 20 2.15 -14.90 8.62
N VAL A 21 2.47 -13.71 9.11
CA VAL A 21 1.49 -12.79 9.70
C VAL A 21 0.83 -12.00 8.56
N PRO A 22 -0.50 -12.09 8.36
CA PRO A 22 -1.18 -11.31 7.33
C PRO A 22 -1.04 -9.81 7.57
N GLN A 23 -0.78 -9.05 6.49
CA GLN A 23 -0.51 -7.61 6.54
C GLN A 23 -1.45 -6.89 5.59
N VAL A 24 -2.12 -5.85 6.08
CA VAL A 24 -3.00 -5.02 5.26
C VAL A 24 -2.48 -3.59 5.26
N LEU A 25 -2.26 -3.02 4.08
CA LEU A 25 -2.00 -1.60 3.92
C LEU A 25 -3.33 -0.89 3.70
N VAL A 26 -3.72 0.00 4.61
CA VAL A 26 -4.93 0.79 4.52
C VAL A 26 -4.64 2.21 4.08
N ASN A 27 -5.59 2.81 3.34
CA ASN A 27 -5.45 4.16 2.80
C ASN A 27 -4.12 4.32 2.03
N GLY A 28 -3.70 3.27 1.30
CA GLY A 28 -2.40 3.18 0.64
C GLY A 28 -2.24 4.23 -0.45
N ARG A 29 -1.16 5.02 -0.40
CA ARG A 29 -0.83 6.01 -1.44
C ARG A 29 0.65 6.02 -1.79
N LEU A 30 0.93 6.28 -3.06
CA LEU A 30 2.29 6.42 -3.58
C LEU A 30 2.40 7.72 -4.37
N SER A 31 3.33 8.59 -3.97
CA SER A 31 3.70 9.75 -4.80
C SER A 31 4.35 9.31 -6.12
N ASP A 32 4.32 10.17 -7.14
CA ASP A 32 4.95 9.92 -8.43
C ASP A 32 6.45 9.61 -8.27
N ARG A 33 7.12 10.33 -7.36
CA ARG A 33 8.53 10.13 -7.04
C ARG A 33 8.78 8.75 -6.44
N SER A 34 7.97 8.36 -5.44
CA SER A 34 8.09 7.05 -4.79
C SER A 34 7.82 5.93 -5.78
N PHE A 35 6.75 6.05 -6.58
CA PHE A 35 6.41 5.08 -7.61
C PHE A 35 7.53 4.90 -8.64
N LYS A 36 8.08 6.00 -9.17
CA LYS A 36 9.23 5.95 -10.09
C LYS A 36 10.45 5.28 -9.46
N SER A 37 10.69 5.51 -8.17
CA SER A 37 11.79 4.87 -7.44
C SER A 37 11.62 3.36 -7.33
N TRP A 38 10.42 2.91 -6.93
CA TRP A 38 10.09 1.48 -6.82
C TRP A 38 10.11 0.80 -8.19
N LYS A 39 9.55 1.44 -9.22
CA LYS A 39 9.51 0.91 -10.59
C LYS A 39 10.90 0.66 -11.17
N LYS A 40 11.92 1.44 -10.79
CA LYS A 40 13.33 1.21 -11.18
C LYS A 40 13.91 -0.08 -10.60
N ARG A 41 13.31 -0.63 -9.55
CA ARG A 41 13.74 -1.84 -8.84
C ARG A 41 12.59 -2.85 -8.80
N ALA A 42 12.02 -3.15 -9.96
CA ALA A 42 10.79 -3.93 -10.08
C ALA A 42 10.81 -5.24 -9.28
N ASN A 43 11.89 -6.03 -9.37
CA ASN A 43 11.98 -7.31 -8.64
C ASN A 43 11.99 -7.12 -7.11
N ILE A 44 12.59 -6.04 -6.62
CA ILE A 44 12.60 -5.72 -5.17
C ILE A 44 11.22 -5.23 -4.74
N ALA A 45 10.56 -4.43 -5.58
CA ALA A 45 9.20 -3.99 -5.32
C ALA A 45 8.26 -5.20 -5.26
N GLU A 46 8.30 -6.08 -6.26
CA GLU A 46 7.45 -7.28 -6.33
C GLU A 46 7.68 -8.19 -5.12
N ALA A 47 8.93 -8.55 -4.82
CA ALA A 47 9.28 -9.36 -3.66
C ALA A 47 8.86 -8.72 -2.32
N LEU A 48 8.75 -7.39 -2.25
CA LEU A 48 8.31 -6.72 -1.04
C LEU A 48 6.77 -6.67 -0.96
N PHE A 49 6.11 -6.19 -2.01
CA PHE A 49 4.67 -5.92 -2.00
C PHE A 49 3.83 -7.19 -2.11
N GLU A 50 4.37 -8.29 -2.63
CA GLU A 50 3.70 -9.60 -2.61
C GLU A 50 3.47 -10.14 -1.18
N ASN A 51 4.22 -9.64 -0.19
CA ASN A 51 4.03 -10.02 1.21
C ASN A 51 2.80 -9.36 1.86
N LEU A 52 2.16 -8.39 1.20
CA LEU A 52 0.93 -7.77 1.68
C LEU A 52 -0.26 -8.66 1.33
N ALA A 53 -1.02 -9.05 2.35
CA ALA A 53 -2.23 -9.85 2.18
C ALA A 53 -3.37 -9.05 1.52
N HIS A 54 -3.35 -7.71 1.65
CA HIS A 54 -4.27 -6.82 0.94
C HIS A 54 -3.76 -5.38 0.93
N VAL A 55 -4.11 -4.62 -0.11
CA VAL A 55 -3.92 -3.16 -0.15
C VAL A 55 -5.26 -2.48 -0.40
N VAL A 56 -5.63 -1.55 0.48
CA VAL A 56 -6.76 -0.64 0.29
C VAL A 56 -6.20 0.71 -0.13
N ALA A 57 -6.20 1.00 -1.42
CA ALA A 57 -5.67 2.21 -2.01
C ALA A 57 -6.62 3.41 -1.91
N GLN A 58 -6.05 4.63 -1.88
CA GLN A 58 -6.83 5.88 -1.78
C GLN A 58 -7.53 6.28 -3.07
N SER A 59 -6.93 5.97 -4.22
CA SER A 59 -7.39 6.37 -5.55
C SER A 59 -7.12 5.26 -6.56
N ASP A 60 -7.76 5.34 -7.72
CA ASP A 60 -7.50 4.40 -8.83
C ASP A 60 -6.03 4.43 -9.26
N VAL A 61 -5.42 5.62 -9.30
CA VAL A 61 -4.01 5.79 -9.64
C VAL A 61 -3.10 5.10 -8.63
N ASP A 62 -3.41 5.21 -7.33
CA ASP A 62 -2.66 4.50 -6.29
C ASP A 62 -2.85 2.98 -6.44
N GLY A 63 -4.07 2.52 -6.73
CA GLY A 63 -4.38 1.12 -6.97
C GLY A 63 -3.56 0.52 -8.11
N GLU A 64 -3.53 1.19 -9.26
CA GLU A 64 -2.72 0.80 -10.42
C GLU A 64 -1.23 0.76 -10.09
N ARG A 65 -0.74 1.73 -9.31
CA ARG A 65 0.66 1.75 -8.86
C ARG A 65 0.99 0.53 -8.03
N PHE A 66 0.19 0.20 -7.01
CA PHE A 66 0.44 -0.97 -6.17
C PHE A 66 0.35 -2.28 -6.96
N LEU A 67 -0.64 -2.42 -7.84
CA LEU A 67 -0.75 -3.58 -8.73
C LEU A 67 0.50 -3.76 -9.60
N SER A 68 0.98 -2.67 -10.21
CA SER A 68 2.19 -2.70 -11.06
C SER A 68 3.49 -2.95 -10.31
N LEU A 69 3.48 -2.78 -8.98
CA LEU A 69 4.61 -3.09 -8.10
C LEU A 69 4.50 -4.48 -7.44
N GLY A 70 3.48 -5.29 -7.77
CA GLY A 70 3.35 -6.68 -7.31
C GLY A 70 2.38 -6.91 -6.14
N ALA A 71 1.75 -5.86 -5.59
CA ALA A 71 0.76 -6.03 -4.53
C ALA A 71 -0.51 -6.71 -5.05
N ARG A 72 -0.98 -7.77 -4.37
CA ARG A 72 -2.24 -8.47 -4.70
C ARG A 72 -2.84 -9.13 -3.46
N PRO A 73 -4.17 -9.06 -3.24
CA PRO A 73 -5.18 -8.24 -3.93
C PRO A 73 -5.14 -6.75 -3.56
N VAL A 74 -5.66 -5.88 -4.44
CA VAL A 74 -5.79 -4.42 -4.24
C VAL A 74 -7.26 -3.98 -4.42
N THR A 75 -7.75 -3.12 -3.54
CA THR A 75 -9.08 -2.49 -3.62
C THR A 75 -8.93 -0.97 -3.47
N VAL A 76 -9.79 -0.18 -4.13
CA VAL A 76 -9.83 1.28 -3.99
C VAL A 76 -11.02 1.64 -3.10
N SER A 77 -10.80 2.43 -2.05
CA SER A 77 -11.84 2.79 -1.06
C SER A 77 -12.03 4.30 -0.88
N GLY A 78 -11.25 5.15 -1.56
CA GLY A 78 -11.22 6.57 -1.29
C GLY A 78 -10.27 6.94 -0.15
N ASN A 79 -10.26 8.22 0.23
CA ASN A 79 -9.33 8.75 1.21
C ASN A 79 -9.96 8.88 2.60
N LEU A 80 -9.48 8.06 3.53
CA LEU A 80 -9.97 8.02 4.91
C LEU A 80 -9.92 9.38 5.64
N LYS A 81 -9.00 10.27 5.25
CA LYS A 81 -8.84 11.59 5.92
C LYS A 81 -10.02 12.53 5.71
N VAL A 82 -10.78 12.31 4.64
CA VAL A 82 -11.93 13.16 4.24
C VAL A 82 -13.24 12.38 4.26
N ASP A 83 -13.21 11.15 4.76
CA ASP A 83 -14.37 10.25 4.81
C ASP A 83 -15.19 10.48 6.09
N THR A 84 -15.45 11.75 6.40
CA THR A 84 -16.28 12.17 7.54
C THR A 84 -17.15 13.33 7.13
N THR A 85 -18.39 13.35 7.63
CA THR A 85 -19.23 14.54 7.51
C THR A 85 -18.55 15.68 8.26
N PRO A 86 -18.37 16.87 7.66
CA PRO A 86 -17.80 18.00 8.38
C PRO A 86 -18.64 18.26 9.65
N PRO A 87 -17.99 18.62 10.77
CA PRO A 87 -18.71 18.97 11.98
C PRO A 87 -19.67 20.13 11.70
N PRO A 88 -20.83 20.17 12.40
CA PRO A 88 -21.77 21.28 12.26
C PRO A 88 -21.08 22.62 12.54
N ALA A 89 -21.55 23.67 11.86
CA ALA A 89 -21.05 25.04 11.98
C ALA A 89 -21.21 25.60 13.40
#